data_AF-A0A814WYQ8-F1
#
_entry.id   AF-A0A814WYQ8-F1
#
_cell.length_a   1.000
_cell.length_b   1.000
_cell.length_c   1.000
_cell.angle_alpha   90.00
_cell.angle_beta   90.00
_cell.angle_gamma   90.00
#
_symmetry.space_group_name_H-M   'P 1'
#
loop_
_entity.id
_entity.type
_entity.pdbx_description
1 polymer ?
#
loop_
_entity_poly.entity_id
_entity_poly.type
_entity_poly.pdbx_seq_one_letter_code
_entity_poly.pdbx_strand_id
1 'polypeptide(L)'
;MTNFSHIAKLIKSWWRVLVICLTPIILLPIPLVIQTIQARCAYIVLLLTVYWVSEAMPYAVTSLLPLAFVPLAGILTGDVVGLNYFKDITTMFVGIMILAYAMEHVGLHRRLALLVLRYVGSSVIWSMAGLMVVTAFLSMWINNSASANIMIPTAVAIVDELQNYEKSTKKN
;
A
#
# COMPACT_ATOMS: atom_id res chain seq x y z
N MET A 1 -37.66 -13.27 11.49
CA MET A 1 -36.19 -13.33 11.68
C MET A 1 -35.38 -12.96 10.43
N THR A 2 -35.98 -12.37 9.38
CA THR A 2 -35.30 -12.03 8.10
C THR A 2 -34.80 -10.57 8.01
N ASN A 3 -35.29 -9.66 8.86
CA ASN A 3 -34.91 -8.24 8.81
C ASN A 3 -33.51 -7.94 9.42
N PHE A 4 -33.08 -8.68 10.43
CA PHE A 4 -31.83 -8.40 11.14
C PHE A 4 -30.59 -8.70 10.28
N SER A 5 -30.64 -9.75 9.44
CA SER A 5 -29.55 -10.10 8.53
C SER A 5 -29.44 -9.12 7.34
N HIS A 6 -30.56 -8.56 6.87
CA HIS A 6 -30.56 -7.48 5.89
C HIS A 6 -29.97 -6.18 6.45
N ILE A 7 -30.35 -5.81 7.67
CA ILE A 7 -29.81 -4.63 8.37
C ILE A 7 -28.31 -4.79 8.63
N ALA A 8 -27.84 -5.97 9.04
CA ALA A 8 -26.40 -6.22 9.25
C ALA A 8 -25.59 -6.15 7.95
N LYS A 9 -26.13 -6.61 6.81
CA LYS A 9 -25.49 -6.48 5.49
C LYS A 9 -25.46 -5.03 5.00
N LEU A 10 -26.54 -4.28 5.21
CA LEU A 10 -26.60 -2.85 4.96
C LEU A 10 -25.59 -2.09 5.82
N ILE A 11 -25.54 -2.37 7.13
CA ILE A 11 -24.55 -1.82 8.05
C ILE A 11 -23.13 -2.14 7.62
N LYS A 12 -22.83 -3.37 7.20
CA LYS A 12 -21.49 -3.74 6.73
C LYS A 12 -21.14 -3.04 5.41
N SER A 13 -22.10 -2.84 4.53
CA SER A 13 -21.94 -2.13 3.26
C SER A 13 -21.82 -0.60 3.44
N TRP A 14 -22.48 -0.04 4.45
CA TRP A 14 -22.51 1.40 4.74
C TRP A 14 -21.60 1.80 5.91
N TRP A 15 -20.89 0.85 6.53
CA TRP A 15 -20.00 1.09 7.67
C TRP A 15 -18.97 2.17 7.38
N ARG A 16 -18.43 2.19 6.15
CA ARG A 16 -17.48 3.23 5.70
C ARG A 16 -18.11 4.62 5.72
N VAL A 17 -19.34 4.76 5.24
CA VAL A 17 -20.09 6.03 5.24
C VAL A 17 -20.47 6.43 6.66
N LEU A 18 -20.85 5.46 7.51
CA LEU A 18 -21.14 5.70 8.92
C LEU A 18 -19.89 6.20 9.65
N VAL A 19 -18.72 5.62 9.43
CA VAL A 19 -17.45 6.10 10.00
C VAL A 19 -17.12 7.50 9.49
N ILE A 20 -17.28 7.79 8.20
CA ILE A 20 -17.03 9.12 7.62
C ILE A 20 -17.97 10.20 8.18
N CYS A 21 -19.23 9.86 8.47
CA CYS A 21 -20.16 10.82 9.06
C CYS A 21 -20.04 10.92 10.59
N LEU A 22 -19.79 9.81 11.30
CA LEU A 22 -19.74 9.80 12.76
C LEU A 22 -18.45 10.39 13.32
N THR A 23 -17.29 10.18 12.69
CA THR A 23 -16.02 10.68 13.23
C THR A 23 -15.93 12.20 13.31
N PRO A 24 -16.36 13.02 12.31
CA PRO A 24 -16.35 14.47 12.48
C PRO A 24 -17.37 14.92 13.54
N ILE A 25 -18.50 14.23 13.69
CA ILE A 25 -19.54 14.56 14.68
C ILE A 25 -19.08 14.27 16.11
N ILE A 26 -18.43 13.12 16.33
CA ILE A 26 -17.91 12.71 17.65
C ILE A 26 -16.73 13.59 18.07
N LEU A 27 -15.92 14.02 17.10
CA LEU A 27 -14.69 14.76 17.35
C LEU A 27 -14.92 16.29 17.39
N LEU A 28 -16.09 16.76 16.94
CA LEU A 28 -16.54 18.15 16.94
C LEU A 28 -16.46 18.89 18.29
N PRO A 29 -16.63 18.23 19.47
CA PRO A 29 -16.48 18.89 20.77
C PRO A 29 -15.06 19.43 21.00
N ILE A 30 -14.03 18.83 20.39
CA ILE A 30 -12.63 19.15 20.63
C ILE A 30 -12.26 20.58 20.17
N PRO A 31 -12.56 21.00 18.92
CA PRO A 31 -12.32 22.38 18.49
C PRO A 31 -13.32 23.39 19.08
N LEU A 32 -14.48 22.93 19.57
CA LEU A 32 -15.51 23.81 20.13
C LEU A 32 -15.23 24.22 21.58
N VAL A 33 -14.67 23.30 22.38
CA VAL A 33 -14.36 23.53 23.80
C VAL A 33 -13.04 24.27 23.98
N ILE A 34 -12.05 24.03 23.10
CA ILE A 34 -10.73 24.66 23.16
C ILE A 34 -10.55 25.43 21.85
N GLN A 35 -10.83 26.74 21.85
CA GLN A 35 -10.71 27.59 20.66
C GLN A 35 -9.27 27.97 20.31
N THR A 36 -8.32 27.05 20.47
CA THR A 36 -6.92 27.29 20.12
C THR A 36 -6.58 26.69 18.75
N ILE A 37 -5.54 27.25 18.12
CA ILE A 37 -5.00 26.73 16.85
C ILE A 37 -4.55 25.27 16.99
N GLN A 38 -3.99 24.89 18.15
CA GLN A 38 -3.50 23.53 18.40
C GLN A 38 -4.64 22.51 18.45
N ALA A 39 -5.79 22.87 19.02
CA ALA A 39 -6.96 21.99 19.09
C ALA A 39 -7.54 21.70 17.70
N ARG A 40 -7.53 22.70 16.79
CA ARG A 40 -7.95 22.51 15.40
C ARG A 40 -7.00 21.59 14.63
N CYS A 41 -5.69 21.73 14.83
CA CYS A 41 -4.70 20.80 14.27
C CYS A 41 -4.91 19.38 14.79
N ALA A 42 -5.07 19.21 16.11
CA ALA A 42 -5.27 17.91 16.75
C ALA A 42 -6.55 17.23 16.25
N TYR A 43 -7.64 17.99 16.07
CA TYR A 43 -8.88 17.49 15.48
C TYR A 43 -8.64 16.90 14.08
N ILE A 44 -7.95 17.62 13.20
CA ILE A 44 -7.68 17.14 11.84
C ILE A 44 -6.78 15.90 11.88
N VAL A 45 -5.72 15.89 12.69
CA VAL A 45 -4.81 14.73 12.80
C VAL A 45 -5.53 13.48 13.30
N LEU A 46 -6.37 13.62 14.33
CA LEU A 46 -7.15 12.51 14.88
C LEU A 46 -8.19 12.00 13.86
N LEU A 47 -8.87 12.91 13.15
CA LEU A 47 -9.82 12.56 12.10
C LEU A 47 -9.14 11.75 10.99
N LEU A 48 -7.96 12.19 10.52
CA LEU A 48 -7.18 11.47 9.51
C LEU A 48 -6.68 10.13 10.01
N THR A 49 -6.23 10.07 11.27
CA THR A 49 -5.75 8.82 11.89
C THR A 49 -6.85 7.78 11.94
N VAL A 50 -8.08 8.18 12.33
CA VAL A 50 -9.22 7.27 12.31
C VAL A 50 -9.55 6.84 10.88
N TYR A 51 -9.51 7.74 9.89
CA TYR A 51 -9.74 7.37 8.48
C TYR A 51 -8.67 6.45 7.89
N TRP A 52 -7.41 6.57 8.32
CA TRP A 52 -6.36 5.63 7.92
C TRP A 52 -6.55 4.26 8.56
N VAL A 53 -6.77 4.19 9.87
CA VAL A 53 -6.90 2.91 10.58
C VAL A 53 -8.19 2.16 10.18
N SER A 54 -9.27 2.89 9.91
CA SER A 54 -10.56 2.30 9.52
C SER A 54 -10.66 1.94 8.04
N GLU A 55 -9.66 2.31 7.22
CA GLU A 55 -9.69 2.19 5.76
C GLU A 55 -11.01 2.65 5.13
N ALA A 56 -11.63 3.69 5.73
CA ALA A 56 -12.96 4.15 5.32
C ALA A 56 -12.94 4.71 3.88
N MET A 57 -11.81 5.31 3.49
CA MET A 57 -11.53 5.81 2.14
C MET A 57 -10.19 5.26 1.65
N PRO A 58 -9.94 5.21 0.32
CA PRO A 58 -8.63 4.87 -0.20
C PRO A 58 -7.55 5.78 0.40
N TYR A 59 -6.39 5.21 0.76
CA TYR A 59 -5.28 5.93 1.37
C TYR A 59 -4.93 7.24 0.63
N ALA A 60 -4.97 7.24 -0.70
CA ALA A 60 -4.73 8.42 -1.53
C ALA A 60 -5.73 9.57 -1.28
N VAL A 61 -7.01 9.24 -1.11
CA VAL A 61 -8.09 10.22 -0.87
C VAL A 61 -7.99 10.78 0.54
N THR A 62 -7.77 9.92 1.54
CA THR A 62 -7.56 10.34 2.93
C THR A 62 -6.34 11.24 3.06
N SER A 63 -5.26 10.93 2.36
CA SER A 63 -4.06 11.76 2.36
C SER A 63 -4.26 13.11 1.68
N LEU A 64 -5.30 13.31 0.85
CA LEU A 64 -5.61 14.60 0.21
C LEU A 64 -6.53 15.49 1.06
N LEU A 65 -7.30 14.91 2.00
CA LEU A 65 -8.18 15.67 2.91
C LEU A 65 -7.50 16.87 3.61
N PRO A 66 -6.27 16.76 4.16
CA PRO A 66 -5.63 17.88 4.84
C PRO A 66 -5.51 19.13 3.97
N LEU A 67 -5.34 18.96 2.65
CA LEU A 67 -5.24 20.06 1.69
C LEU A 67 -6.48 20.96 1.71
N ALA A 68 -7.66 20.41 1.95
CA ALA A 68 -8.91 21.17 2.06
C ALA A 68 -9.23 21.54 3.52
N PHE A 69 -9.09 20.59 4.44
CA PHE A 69 -9.53 20.78 5.83
C PHE A 69 -8.63 21.74 6.62
N VAL A 70 -7.32 21.79 6.35
CA VAL A 70 -6.38 22.67 7.07
C VAL A 70 -6.61 24.15 6.74
N PRO A 71 -6.80 24.56 5.46
CA PRO A 71 -7.20 25.92 5.13
C PRO A 71 -8.60 26.29 5.62
N LEU A 72 -9.57 25.36 5.53
CA LEU A 72 -10.93 25.58 6.03
C LEU A 72 -10.98 25.81 7.54
N ALA A 73 -10.11 25.16 8.31
CA ALA A 73 -9.97 25.38 9.75
C ALA A 73 -9.23 26.68 10.11
N GLY A 74 -8.72 27.42 9.12
CA GLY A 74 -7.97 28.67 9.29
C GLY A 74 -6.60 28.48 9.94
N ILE A 75 -5.98 27.31 9.77
CA ILE A 75 -4.69 26.98 10.42
C ILE A 75 -3.51 27.48 9.58
N LEU A 76 -3.52 27.16 8.28
CA LEU A 76 -2.47 27.52 7.30
C LEU A 76 -3.14 27.94 5.98
N THR A 77 -2.45 28.74 5.18
CA THR A 77 -2.92 29.08 3.83
C THR A 77 -2.82 27.87 2.89
N GLY A 78 -3.75 27.78 1.94
CA GLY A 78 -3.81 26.68 0.97
C GLY A 78 -2.51 26.49 0.19
N ASP A 79 -1.83 27.58 -0.16
CA ASP A 79 -0.56 27.55 -0.89
C ASP A 79 0.55 26.86 -0.10
N VAL A 80 0.66 27.16 1.20
CA VAL A 80 1.67 26.55 2.08
C VAL A 80 1.38 25.07 2.27
N VAL A 81 0.10 24.70 2.43
CA VAL A 81 -0.28 23.28 2.54
C VAL A 81 0.02 22.55 1.23
N GLY A 82 -0.34 23.11 0.08
CA GLY A 82 -0.07 22.55 -1.24
C GLY A 82 1.43 22.33 -1.52
N LEU A 83 2.27 23.31 -1.20
CA LEU A 83 3.72 23.18 -1.34
C LEU A 83 4.31 22.05 -0.49
N ASN A 84 3.71 21.76 0.67
CA ASN A 84 4.16 20.65 1.51
C ASN A 84 3.89 19.27 0.89
N TYR A 85 2.92 19.13 -0.02
CA TYR A 85 2.67 17.88 -0.74
C TYR A 85 3.73 17.59 -1.81
N PHE A 86 4.24 18.65 -2.47
CA PHE A 86 5.23 18.56 -3.55
C PHE A 86 6.68 18.67 -3.06
N LYS A 87 6.95 18.30 -1.80
CA LYS A 87 8.31 18.24 -1.28
C LYS A 87 9.20 17.31 -2.09
N ASP A 88 10.49 17.64 -2.15
CA ASP A 88 11.52 16.95 -2.94
C ASP A 88 11.48 15.42 -2.80
N ILE A 89 11.23 14.91 -1.60
CA ILE A 89 11.18 13.48 -1.30
C ILE A 89 10.00 12.79 -2.02
N THR A 90 8.80 13.40 -2.01
CA THR A 90 7.61 12.82 -2.67
C THR A 90 7.82 12.78 -4.18
N THR A 91 8.34 13.88 -4.75
CA THR A 91 8.63 13.99 -6.19
C THR A 91 9.72 13.00 -6.61
N MET A 92 10.76 12.81 -5.79
CA MET A 92 11.80 11.80 -6.00
C MET A 92 11.22 10.39 -5.99
N PHE A 93 10.32 10.08 -5.05
CA PHE A 93 9.67 8.78 -4.96
C PHE A 93 8.84 8.48 -6.23
N VAL A 94 8.10 9.46 -6.73
CA VAL A 94 7.35 9.33 -8.00
C VAL A 94 8.32 9.07 -9.17
N GLY A 95 9.45 9.78 -9.24
CA GLY A 95 10.48 9.55 -10.25
C GLY A 95 11.03 8.11 -10.22
N ILE A 96 11.28 7.57 -9.02
CA ILE A 96 11.75 6.19 -8.84
C ILE A 96 10.66 5.18 -9.25
N MET A 97 9.38 5.44 -8.98
CA MET A 97 8.28 4.58 -9.44
C MET A 97 8.20 4.51 -10.96
N ILE A 98 8.34 5.65 -11.65
CA ILE A 98 8.36 5.70 -13.12
C ILE A 98 9.57 4.94 -13.67
N LEU A 99 10.75 5.12 -13.06
CA LEU A 99 11.96 4.41 -13.44
C LEU A 99 11.82 2.90 -13.25
N ALA A 100 11.30 2.45 -12.10
CA ALA A 100 11.05 1.04 -11.80
C ALA A 100 10.07 0.42 -12.82
N TYR A 101 8.99 1.12 -13.15
CA TYR A 101 8.02 0.67 -14.15
C TYR A 101 8.65 0.58 -15.56
N ALA A 102 9.48 1.55 -15.95
CA ALA A 102 10.21 1.49 -17.20
C ALA A 102 11.19 0.29 -17.26
N MET A 103 11.90 0.01 -16.16
CA MET A 103 12.78 -1.15 -16.02
C MET A 103 12.00 -2.48 -16.09
N GLU A 104 10.79 -2.50 -15.54
CA GLU A 104 9.87 -3.63 -15.65
C GLU A 104 9.47 -3.87 -17.10
N HIS A 105 9.12 -2.81 -17.83
CA HIS A 105 8.71 -2.88 -19.24
C HIS A 105 9.81 -3.42 -20.16
N VAL A 106 11.07 -3.13 -19.87
CA VAL A 106 12.25 -3.67 -20.59
C VAL A 106 12.51 -5.15 -20.24
N GLY A 107 11.84 -5.68 -19.21
CA GLY A 107 12.02 -7.05 -18.75
C GLY A 107 13.37 -7.26 -18.05
N LEU A 108 13.97 -6.19 -17.50
CA LEU A 108 15.29 -6.26 -16.87
C LEU A 108 15.29 -7.26 -15.69
N HIS A 109 14.23 -7.22 -14.89
CA HIS A 109 13.98 -8.16 -13.79
C HIS A 109 13.97 -9.63 -14.27
N ARG A 110 13.36 -9.92 -15.43
CA ARG A 110 13.35 -11.28 -16.02
C ARG A 110 14.72 -11.71 -16.51
N ARG A 111 15.50 -10.80 -17.12
CA ARG A 111 16.89 -11.08 -17.53
C ARG A 111 17.80 -11.37 -16.34
N LEU A 112 17.66 -10.61 -15.26
CA LEU A 112 18.39 -10.81 -14.01
C LEU A 112 17.99 -12.14 -13.35
N ALA A 113 16.70 -12.45 -13.28
CA ALA A 113 16.21 -13.71 -12.74
C ALA A 113 16.75 -14.93 -13.51
N LEU A 114 16.74 -14.90 -14.85
CA LEU A 114 17.28 -15.97 -15.68
C LEU A 114 18.81 -16.12 -15.54
N LEU A 115 19.54 -15.00 -15.39
CA LEU A 115 20.98 -15.02 -15.18
C LEU A 115 21.32 -15.67 -13.83
N VAL A 116 20.59 -15.33 -12.77
CA VAL A 116 20.75 -15.96 -11.45
C VAL A 116 20.39 -17.44 -11.50
N LEU A 117 19.26 -17.81 -12.14
CA LEU A 117 18.86 -19.22 -12.28
C LEU A 117 19.92 -20.07 -12.99
N ARG A 118 20.57 -19.50 -14.02
CA ARG A 118 21.65 -20.15 -14.75
C ARG A 118 22.88 -20.42 -13.87
N TYR A 119 23.16 -19.55 -12.90
CA TYR A 119 24.30 -19.69 -11.99
C TYR A 119 24.02 -20.60 -10.78
N VAL A 120 22.76 -20.72 -10.37
CA VAL A 120 22.37 -21.35 -9.10
C VAL A 120 22.20 -22.88 -9.18
N GLY A 121 22.03 -23.45 -10.38
CA GLY A 121 22.03 -24.91 -10.60
C GLY A 121 20.81 -25.67 -10.04
N SER A 122 20.69 -26.95 -10.40
CA SER A 122 19.52 -27.86 -10.27
C SER A 122 19.00 -28.17 -8.84
N SER A 123 19.46 -27.46 -7.79
CA SER A 123 19.04 -27.72 -6.42
C SER A 123 17.96 -26.75 -5.95
N VAL A 124 16.89 -27.31 -5.38
CA VAL A 124 15.70 -26.57 -4.88
C VAL A 124 16.06 -25.53 -3.81
N ILE A 125 16.96 -25.90 -2.89
CA ILE A 125 17.39 -25.04 -1.77
C ILE A 125 18.14 -23.83 -2.30
N TRP A 126 19.02 -24.04 -3.28
CA TRP A 126 19.80 -22.99 -3.93
C TRP A 126 18.90 -22.08 -4.78
N SER A 127 17.90 -22.65 -5.46
CA SER A 127 16.90 -21.88 -6.21
C SER A 127 16.05 -20.98 -5.31
N MET A 128 15.63 -21.47 -4.13
CA MET A 128 14.93 -20.65 -3.13
C MET A 128 15.83 -19.56 -2.53
N ALA A 129 17.09 -19.87 -2.23
CA ALA A 129 18.05 -18.89 -1.73
C ALA A 129 18.33 -17.78 -2.76
N GLY A 130 18.50 -18.15 -4.04
CA GLY A 130 18.64 -17.21 -5.14
C GLY A 130 17.42 -16.31 -5.29
N LEU A 131 16.22 -16.87 -5.16
CA LEU A 131 14.97 -16.11 -5.18
C LEU A 131 14.88 -15.13 -4.01
N MET A 132 15.25 -15.54 -2.79
CA MET A 132 15.25 -14.66 -1.62
C MET A 132 16.24 -13.50 -1.75
N VAL A 133 17.46 -13.76 -2.24
CA VAL A 133 18.47 -12.72 -2.46
C VAL A 133 18.01 -11.75 -3.55
N VAL A 134 17.49 -12.26 -4.67
CA VAL A 134 16.97 -11.43 -5.76
C VAL A 134 15.80 -10.57 -5.28
N THR A 135 14.88 -11.13 -4.49
CA THR A 135 13.77 -10.36 -3.89
C THR A 135 14.25 -9.33 -2.89
N ALA A 136 15.26 -9.62 -2.07
CA ALA A 136 15.83 -8.64 -1.14
C ALA A 136 16.47 -7.47 -1.89
N PHE A 137 17.22 -7.75 -2.96
CA PHE A 137 17.76 -6.72 -3.85
C PHE A 137 16.66 -5.97 -4.60
N LEU A 138 15.60 -6.63 -5.08
CA LEU A 138 14.49 -5.94 -5.73
C LEU A 138 13.72 -5.05 -4.73
N SER A 139 13.51 -5.51 -3.49
CA SER A 139 12.77 -4.80 -2.44
C SER A 139 13.43 -3.50 -1.99
N MET A 140 14.74 -3.36 -2.21
CA MET A 140 15.48 -2.16 -1.81
C MET A 140 15.44 -1.04 -2.87
N TRP A 141 15.11 -1.37 -4.13
CA TRP A 141 15.00 -0.40 -5.23
C TRP A 141 13.57 -0.25 -5.78
N ILE A 142 12.70 -1.23 -5.53
CA ILE A 142 11.32 -1.30 -6.01
C ILE A 142 10.38 -1.31 -4.81
N ASN A 143 9.17 -0.75 -4.97
CA ASN A 143 8.12 -0.83 -3.96
C ASN A 143 7.82 -2.30 -3.59
N ASN A 144 7.73 -2.59 -2.29
CA ASN A 144 7.49 -3.92 -1.74
C ASN A 144 6.30 -4.64 -2.40
N SER A 145 5.24 -3.90 -2.77
CA SER A 145 4.08 -4.46 -3.49
C SER A 145 4.41 -4.97 -4.90
N ALA A 146 5.29 -4.30 -5.64
CA ALA A 146 5.71 -4.73 -6.97
C ALA A 146 6.69 -5.92 -6.90
N SER A 147 7.59 -5.93 -5.91
CA SER A 147 8.46 -7.09 -5.64
C SER A 147 7.64 -8.37 -5.37
N ALA A 148 6.60 -8.27 -4.54
CA ALA A 148 5.68 -9.38 -4.26
C ALA A 148 4.98 -9.91 -5.52
N ASN A 149 4.48 -9.01 -6.38
CA ASN A 149 3.80 -9.39 -7.63
C ASN A 149 4.72 -10.14 -8.61
N ILE A 150 6.02 -9.84 -8.65
CA ILE A 150 7.02 -10.57 -9.47
C ILE A 150 7.32 -11.95 -8.87
N MET A 151 7.35 -12.05 -7.54
CA MET A 151 7.71 -13.27 -6.84
C MET A 151 6.60 -14.34 -6.89
N ILE A 152 5.31 -13.94 -6.87
CA ILE A 152 4.15 -14.85 -6.93
C ILE A 152 4.22 -15.82 -8.14
N PRO A 153 4.28 -15.36 -9.41
CA PRO A 153 4.31 -16.26 -10.55
C PRO A 153 5.62 -17.07 -10.61
N THR A 154 6.73 -16.50 -10.14
CA THR A 154 8.03 -17.19 -10.09
C THR A 154 8.00 -18.35 -9.09
N ALA A 155 7.39 -18.16 -7.92
CA ALA A 155 7.22 -19.20 -6.92
C ALA A 155 6.31 -20.33 -7.43
N VAL A 156 5.22 -19.99 -8.13
CA VAL A 156 4.32 -20.97 -8.74
C VAL A 156 5.05 -21.80 -9.80
N ALA A 157 5.86 -21.18 -10.65
CA ALA A 157 6.65 -21.89 -11.67
C ALA A 157 7.67 -22.88 -11.05
N ILE A 158 8.32 -22.51 -9.95
CA ILE A 158 9.24 -23.41 -9.24
C ILE A 158 8.48 -24.59 -8.63
N VAL A 159 7.33 -24.36 -8.00
CA VAL A 159 6.51 -25.43 -7.41
C VAL A 159 6.04 -26.43 -8.47
N ASP A 160 5.65 -25.95 -9.66
CA ASP A 160 5.21 -26.82 -10.75
C ASP A 160 6.36 -27.70 -11.28
N GLU A 161 7.56 -27.14 -11.41
CA GLU A 161 8.75 -27.89 -11.81
C GLU A 161 9.14 -28.98 -10.81
N LEU A 162 9.02 -28.69 -9.50
CA LEU A 162 9.26 -29.69 -8.43
C LEU A 162 8.25 -30.83 -8.47
N GLN A 163 6.97 -30.52 -8.69
CA GLN A 163 5.93 -31.54 -8.84
C GLN A 163 6.16 -32.42 -10.07
N ASN A 164 6.65 -31.84 -11.17
CA ASN A 164 7.02 -32.58 -12.37
C ASN A 164 8.23 -33.50 -12.10
N TYR A 165 9.24 -33.02 -11.37
CA TYR A 165 10.43 -33.80 -11.00
C TYR A 165 10.09 -34.99 -10.07
N GLU A 166 9.22 -34.79 -9.08
CA GLU A 166 8.73 -35.87 -8.20
C GLU A 166 7.94 -36.93 -8.99
N LYS A 167 7.08 -36.52 -9.94
CA LYS A 167 6.34 -37.44 -10.80
C LYS A 167 7.25 -38.27 -11.70
N SER A 168 8.33 -37.69 -12.25
CA SER A 168 9.32 -38.45 -13.02
C SER A 168 10.12 -39.43 -12.18
N THR A 169 10.41 -39.09 -10.92
CA THR A 169 11.17 -39.97 -10.00
C THR A 169 10.32 -41.15 -9.51
N LYS A 170 9.00 -40.97 -9.32
CA LYS A 170 8.07 -42.06 -8.95
C LYS A 170 7.70 -43.01 -10.09
N LYS A 171 8.05 -42.69 -11.34
CA LYS A 171 7.72 -43.50 -12.53
C LYS A 171 8.84 -44.48 -12.91
N ASN A 172 10.04 -44.33 -12.34
CA ASN A 172 11.16 -45.28 -12.42
C ASN A 172 11.21 -46.14 -11.15
#